data_AF-A0A7S2FRU5-F1
#
_entry.id   AF-A0A7S2FRU5-F1
#
_cell.length_a   1.000
_cell.length_b   1.000
_cell.length_c   1.000
_cell.angle_alpha   90.00
_cell.angle_beta   90.00
_cell.angle_gamma   90.00
#
_symmetry.space_group_name_H-M   'P 1'
#
loop_
_entity.id
_entity.type
_entity.pdbx_description
1 polymer ?
#
loop_
_entity_poly.entity_id
_entity_poly.type
_entity_poly.pdbx_seq_one_letter_code
_entity_poly.pdbx_strand_id
1 'polypeptide(L)'
;VSVLPSATINQAMEKLVSDRVGSCLASSEIGEVKGVFTARDILKKMVQQGNSDKDKAQALRCEVSDIMTPAVQMFYTTPEDTLKQVRILMRSLGVRNMPVIKDGL
;
A
#
# COMPACT_ATOMS: atom_id res chain seq x y z
N VAL A 1 -2.09 -8.88 -3.59
CA VAL A 1 -3.09 -8.11 -4.36
C VAL A 1 -2.48 -6.76 -4.70
N SER A 2 -2.80 -6.20 -5.86
CA SER A 2 -2.27 -4.91 -6.31
C SER A 2 -3.32 -4.06 -7.03
N VAL A 3 -3.03 -2.75 -7.12
CA VAL A 3 -3.74 -1.76 -7.94
C VAL A 3 -2.72 -0.88 -8.68
N LEU A 4 -3.17 -0.12 -9.68
CA LEU A 4 -2.31 0.88 -10.33
C LEU A 4 -2.02 2.06 -9.38
N PRO A 5 -0.84 2.71 -9.48
CA PRO A 5 -0.55 3.93 -8.72
C PRO A 5 -1.53 5.07 -9.03
N SER A 6 -2.03 5.11 -10.27
CA SER A 6 -3.05 6.07 -10.72
C SER A 6 -4.48 5.68 -10.36
N ALA A 7 -4.69 4.52 -9.73
CA ALA A 7 -6.01 4.16 -9.24
C ALA A 7 -6.43 5.15 -8.16
N THR A 8 -7.71 5.51 -8.16
CA THR A 8 -8.27 6.37 -7.12
C THR A 8 -8.28 5.66 -5.77
N ILE A 9 -8.27 6.44 -4.69
CA ILE A 9 -8.43 5.91 -3.34
C ILE A 9 -9.74 5.13 -3.20
N ASN A 10 -10.83 5.54 -3.87
CA ASN A 10 -12.08 4.78 -3.85
C ASN A 10 -11.92 3.37 -4.44
N GLN A 11 -11.32 3.24 -5.62
CA GLN A 11 -11.05 1.94 -6.25
C GLN A 11 -10.12 1.08 -5.39
N ALA A 12 -9.12 1.69 -4.76
CA ALA A 12 -8.22 1.01 -3.83
C ALA A 12 -8.96 0.49 -2.59
N MET A 13 -9.89 1.27 -2.02
CA MET A 13 -10.74 0.85 -0.90
C MET A 13 -11.61 -0.34 -1.26
N GLU A 14 -12.29 -0.27 -2.41
CA GLU A 14 -13.10 -1.38 -2.92
C GLU A 14 -12.28 -2.66 -3.03
N LYS A 15 -11.05 -2.56 -3.55
CA LYS A 15 -10.12 -3.68 -3.66
C LYS A 15 -9.69 -4.27 -2.32
N LEU A 16 -9.38 -3.42 -1.32
CA LEU A 16 -9.04 -3.86 0.03
C LEU A 16 -10.21 -4.63 0.68
N VAL A 17 -11.44 -4.13 0.50
CA VAL A 17 -12.66 -4.75 1.04
C VAL A 17 -12.97 -6.06 0.33
N SER A 18 -12.95 -6.09 -1.00
CA SER A 18 -13.26 -7.29 -1.79
C SER A 18 -12.31 -8.43 -1.47
N ASP A 19 -11.03 -8.12 -1.34
CA ASP A 19 -9.97 -9.10 -1.11
C ASP A 19 -9.76 -9.41 0.38
N ARG A 20 -10.46 -8.71 1.28
CA ARG A 20 -10.38 -8.86 2.75
C ARG A 20 -8.96 -8.67 3.29
N VAL A 21 -8.26 -7.66 2.81
CA VAL A 21 -6.88 -7.33 3.22
C VAL A 21 -6.75 -5.91 3.77
N GLY A 22 -5.76 -5.69 4.64
CA GLY A 22 -5.46 -4.37 5.21
C GLY A 22 -4.35 -3.58 4.52
N SER A 23 -3.68 -4.18 3.53
CA SER A 23 -2.60 -3.57 2.74
C SER A 23 -2.62 -4.06 1.30
N CYS A 24 -2.14 -3.23 0.38
CA CYS A 24 -2.10 -3.55 -1.04
C CYS A 24 -0.82 -2.97 -1.66
N LEU A 25 -0.31 -3.63 -2.71
CA LEU A 25 0.78 -3.11 -3.53
C LEU A 25 0.22 -2.14 -4.57
N ALA A 26 0.99 -1.10 -4.87
CA ALA A 26 0.79 -0.29 -6.05
C ALA A 26 1.79 -0.78 -7.11
N SER A 27 1.32 -1.31 -8.22
CA SER A 27 2.15 -1.89 -9.28
C SER A 27 1.76 -1.32 -10.63
N SER A 28 2.73 -1.18 -11.53
CA SER A 28 2.46 -0.83 -12.93
C SER A 28 1.71 -1.96 -13.65
N GLU A 29 1.23 -1.69 -14.88
CA GLU A 29 0.56 -2.69 -15.71
C GLU A 29 1.43 -3.91 -16.02
N ILE A 30 2.75 -3.75 -16.06
CA ILE A 30 3.72 -4.83 -16.30
C ILE A 30 4.13 -5.56 -15.01
N GLY A 31 3.49 -5.26 -13.88
CA GLY A 31 3.70 -5.93 -12.59
C GLY A 31 4.77 -5.31 -11.69
N GLU A 32 5.57 -4.38 -12.19
CA GLU A 32 6.62 -3.71 -11.39
C GLU A 32 6.04 -2.97 -10.18
N VAL A 33 6.53 -3.28 -8.98
CA VAL A 33 6.09 -2.66 -7.73
C VAL A 33 6.58 -1.21 -7.65
N LYS A 34 5.64 -0.29 -7.54
CA LYS A 34 5.88 1.16 -7.39
C LYS A 34 5.69 1.66 -5.97
N GLY A 35 4.98 0.91 -5.14
CA GLY A 35 4.77 1.27 -3.74
C GLY A 35 3.92 0.28 -2.96
N VAL A 36 3.70 0.58 -1.70
CA VAL A 36 2.77 -0.14 -0.82
C VAL A 36 1.96 0.86 -0.01
N PHE A 37 0.70 0.55 0.24
CA PHE A 37 -0.16 1.35 1.11
C PHE A 37 -1.04 0.45 1.97
N THR A 38 -1.58 1.03 3.03
CA THR A 38 -2.47 0.36 3.98
C THR A 38 -3.79 1.10 4.11
N ALA A 39 -4.79 0.44 4.67
CA ALA A 39 -6.05 1.10 5.04
C ALA A 39 -5.82 2.33 5.94
N ARG A 40 -4.76 2.32 6.76
CA ARG A 40 -4.41 3.47 7.62
C ARG A 40 -3.94 4.68 6.82
N ASP A 41 -3.25 4.48 5.69
CA ASP A 41 -2.77 5.60 4.87
C ASP A 41 -3.93 6.30 4.17
N ILE A 42 -4.94 5.54 3.76
CA ILE A 42 -6.23 6.08 3.30
C ILE A 42 -6.89 6.91 4.41
N LEU A 43 -7.00 6.36 5.63
CA LEU A 43 -7.58 7.09 6.76
C LEU A 43 -6.82 8.38 7.07
N LYS A 44 -5.48 8.37 7.00
CA LYS A 44 -4.67 9.59 7.18
C LYS A 44 -5.01 10.63 6.11
N LYS A 45 -5.10 10.23 4.84
CA LYS A 45 -5.46 11.15 3.74
C LYS A 45 -6.85 11.75 3.93
N MET A 46 -7.83 10.95 4.35
CA MET A 46 -9.19 11.43 4.64
C MET A 46 -9.17 12.50 5.75
N VAL A 47 -8.44 12.26 6.83
CA VAL A 47 -8.33 13.23 7.94
C VAL A 47 -7.56 14.49 7.53
N GLN A 48 -6.52 14.36 6.70
CA GLN A 48 -5.72 15.50 6.22
C GLN A 48 -6.51 16.44 5.29
N GLN A 49 -7.42 15.89 4.48
CA GLN A 49 -8.18 16.70 3.52
C GLN A 49 -9.21 17.61 4.20
N GLY A 50 -9.77 17.17 5.32
CA GLY A 50 -10.80 17.89 6.07
C GLY A 50 -12.05 17.05 6.33
N ASN A 51 -13.01 17.63 7.05
CA ASN A 51 -14.19 16.90 7.53
C ASN A 51 -15.48 17.19 6.75
N SER A 52 -15.45 18.14 5.80
CA SER A 52 -16.64 18.41 4.99
C SER A 52 -16.87 17.30 3.96
N ASP A 53 -18.11 17.18 3.48
CA ASP A 53 -18.44 16.19 2.44
C ASP A 53 -17.67 16.45 1.14
N LYS A 54 -17.38 17.72 0.84
CA LYS A 54 -16.55 18.11 -0.32
C LYS A 54 -15.11 17.64 -0.15
N ASP A 55 -14.53 17.78 1.04
CA ASP A 55 -13.15 17.34 1.32
C ASP A 55 -13.04 15.83 1.20
N LYS A 56 -13.98 15.09 1.77
CA LYS A 56 -14.01 13.61 1.69
C LYS A 56 -14.17 13.13 0.25
N ALA A 57 -15.07 13.75 -0.51
CA ALA A 57 -15.25 13.43 -1.92
C ALA A 57 -13.99 13.71 -2.74
N GLN A 58 -13.24 14.76 -2.40
CA GLN A 58 -11.95 15.06 -3.02
C GLN A 58 -10.90 14.00 -2.66
N ALA A 59 -10.78 13.64 -1.38
CA ALA A 59 -9.83 12.62 -0.93
C ALA A 59 -10.07 11.27 -1.63
N LEU A 60 -11.33 10.87 -1.85
CA LEU A 60 -11.67 9.63 -2.57
C LEU A 60 -11.21 9.62 -4.04
N ARG A 61 -11.03 10.80 -4.65
CA ARG A 61 -10.58 10.97 -6.04
C ARG A 61 -9.06 11.12 -6.19
N CYS A 62 -8.34 11.32 -5.08
CA CYS A 62 -6.88 11.29 -5.10
C CYS A 62 -6.36 9.93 -5.55
N GLU A 63 -5.14 9.91 -6.05
CA GLU A 63 -4.51 8.69 -6.54
C GLU A 63 -3.84 7.93 -5.39
N VAL A 64 -3.66 6.62 -5.57
CA VAL A 64 -2.88 5.79 -4.64
C VAL A 64 -1.43 6.29 -4.53
N SER A 65 -0.88 6.83 -5.62
CA SER A 65 0.44 7.44 -5.68
C SER A 65 0.64 8.56 -4.64
N ASP A 66 -0.44 9.26 -4.24
CA ASP A 66 -0.42 10.33 -3.23
C ASP A 66 -0.24 9.83 -1.79
N ILE A 67 -0.54 8.55 -1.53
CA ILE A 67 -0.59 7.99 -0.17
C ILE A 67 0.33 6.80 0.05
N MET A 68 0.86 6.21 -1.01
CA MET A 68 1.71 5.02 -0.92
C MET A 68 3.11 5.38 -0.39
N THR A 69 3.71 4.43 0.32
CA THR A 69 5.17 4.42 0.52
C THR A 69 5.81 4.01 -0.81
N PRO A 70 6.64 4.86 -1.45
CA PRO A 70 7.29 4.54 -2.72
C PRO A 70 8.22 3.33 -2.61
N ALA A 71 8.37 2.57 -3.69
CA ALA A 71 9.22 1.37 -3.75
C ALA A 71 10.64 1.59 -3.20
N VAL A 72 11.24 2.75 -3.47
CA VAL A 72 12.57 3.13 -2.99
C VAL A 72 12.69 3.27 -1.47
N GLN A 73 11.57 3.39 -0.75
CA GLN A 73 11.49 3.49 0.70
C GLN A 73 10.87 2.24 1.36
N MET A 74 10.52 1.23 0.56
CA MET A 74 9.89 0.03 1.05
C MET A 74 10.90 -0.92 1.68
N PHE A 75 10.53 -1.48 2.83
CA PHE A 75 11.14 -2.71 3.31
C PHE A 75 10.45 -3.89 2.65
N TYR A 76 11.22 -4.78 2.05
CA TYR A 76 10.76 -6.01 1.43
C TYR A 76 11.69 -7.17 1.81
N THR A 77 11.23 -8.37 1.53
CA THR A 77 12.01 -9.61 1.67
C THR A 77 12.06 -10.32 0.32
N THR A 78 12.99 -11.24 0.13
CA THR A 78 13.04 -12.07 -1.08
C THR A 78 12.65 -13.52 -0.76
N PRO A 79 12.31 -14.34 -1.76
CA PRO A 79 11.99 -15.76 -1.54
C PRO A 79 13.12 -16.56 -0.87
N GLU A 80 14.36 -16.07 -0.94
CA GLU A 80 15.55 -16.68 -0.36
C GLU A 80 15.71 -16.38 1.15
N ASP A 81 15.01 -15.36 1.66
CA ASP A 81 15.05 -15.02 3.08
C ASP A 81 14.35 -16.07 3.94
N THR A 82 14.92 -16.38 5.10
CA THR A 82 14.32 -17.32 6.02
C THR A 82 13.18 -16.67 6.82
N LEU A 83 12.15 -17.47 7.14
CA LEU A 83 11.05 -17.02 8.02
C LEU A 83 11.55 -16.45 9.36
N LYS A 84 12.68 -16.92 9.88
CA LYS A 84 13.28 -16.41 11.12
C LYS A 84 13.77 -14.97 10.94
N GLN A 85 14.48 -14.68 9.85
CA GLN A 85 14.97 -13.34 9.53
C GLN A 85 13.80 -12.37 9.32
N VAL A 86 12.83 -12.75 8.48
CA VAL A 86 11.64 -11.94 8.20
C VAL A 86 10.89 -11.60 9.49
N ARG A 87 10.69 -12.57 10.39
CA ARG A 87 9.98 -12.33 11.65
C ARG A 87 10.73 -11.39 12.61
N ILE A 88 12.06 -11.43 12.61
CA ILE A 88 12.89 -10.50 13.38
C ILE A 88 12.75 -9.09 12.81
N LEU A 89 12.84 -8.94 11.48
CA LEU A 89 12.73 -7.66 10.79
C LEU A 89 11.33 -7.04 10.96
N MET A 90 10.27 -7.84 10.87
CA MET A 90 8.90 -7.37 11.14
C MET A 90 8.76 -6.79 12.54
N ARG A 91 9.37 -7.43 13.55
CA ARG A 91 9.33 -6.96 14.94
C ARG A 91 10.14 -5.67 15.12
N SER A 92 11.33 -5.56 14.51
CA SER A 92 12.17 -4.37 14.65
C SER A 92 11.58 -3.14 13.94
N LEU A 93 10.95 -3.34 12.78
CA LEU A 93 10.30 -2.28 12.01
C LEU A 93 8.88 -1.96 12.49
N GLY A 94 8.29 -2.80 13.35
CA GLY A 94 6.90 -2.65 13.80
C GLY A 94 5.87 -2.88 12.69
N VAL A 95 6.23 -3.64 11.66
CA VAL A 95 5.35 -3.94 10.51
C VAL A 95 4.77 -5.35 10.63
N ARG A 96 3.54 -5.50 10.16
CA ARG A 96 2.81 -6.79 10.19
C ARG A 96 2.72 -7.47 8.82
N ASN A 97 3.04 -6.73 7.77
CA ASN A 97 3.02 -7.19 6.40
C ASN A 97 4.35 -6.76 5.77
N MET A 98 4.99 -7.66 5.04
CA MET A 98 6.23 -7.40 4.33
C MET A 98 6.07 -7.97 2.91
N PRO A 99 6.17 -7.13 1.87
CA PRO A 99 6.16 -7.61 0.50
C PRO A 99 7.32 -8.57 0.24
N VAL A 100 7.04 -9.64 -0.50
CA VAL A 100 8.05 -10.56 -1.02
C VAL A 100 8.28 -10.17 -2.48
N ILE A 101 9.50 -9.75 -2.81
CA ILE A 101 9.88 -9.28 -4.16
C ILE A 101 10.97 -10.19 -4.70
N LYS A 102 10.86 -10.59 -5.97
CA LYS A 102 11.86 -11.39 -6.66
C LYS A 102 12.26 -10.66 -7.96
N ASP A 103 13.55 -10.44 -8.16
CA ASP A 103 14.09 -9.83 -9.38
C ASP A 103 13.52 -8.43 -9.72
N GLY A 104 13.10 -7.65 -8.71
CA GLY A 104 12.49 -6.33 -8.90
C GLY A 104 11.00 -6.35 -9.25
N LEU A 105 10.37 -7.54 -9.19
CA LEU A 105 8.94 -7.78 -9.32
C LEU A 105 8.32 -8.20 -7.99
#